data_AF-A0A2V8UAB8-F1
#
_entry.id   AF-A0A2V8UAB8-F1
#
_cell.length_a   1.000
_cell.length_b   1.000
_cell.length_c   1.000
_cell.angle_alpha   90.00
_cell.angle_beta   90.00
_cell.angle_gamma   90.00
#
_symmetry.space_group_name_H-M   'P 1'
#
loop_
_entity.id
_entity.type
_entity.pdbx_description
1 polymer ?
#
loop_
_entity_poly.entity_id
_entity_poly.type
_entity_poly.pdbx_seq_one_letter_code
_entity_poly.pdbx_strand_id
1 'polypeptide(L)'
;MAKQNPNYHGRGPVIERPPSLLSAGTMRAATLVGVAILIGITGMNLYETREQKSALNARLTQLETRVTALGTKIDAGARVAQARPQGPDPNKAYTVKTDGAPFLGPKSAPVTIVEFSDFQ
;
A
#
# COMPACT_ATOMS: atom_id res chain seq x y z
N MET A 1 74.63 -62.12 -19.66
CA MET A 1 73.66 -61.70 -20.69
C MET A 1 72.67 -60.74 -20.04
N ALA A 2 72.94 -59.44 -20.14
CA ALA A 2 72.23 -58.39 -19.43
C ALA A 2 71.08 -57.84 -20.30
N LYS A 3 69.84 -57.94 -19.81
CA LYS A 3 68.69 -57.25 -20.40
C LYS A 3 68.72 -55.80 -19.96
N GLN A 4 69.13 -54.91 -20.86
CA GLN A 4 69.09 -53.47 -20.66
C GLN A 4 67.66 -52.97 -20.87
N ASN A 5 67.11 -52.35 -19.83
CA ASN A 5 65.79 -51.74 -19.76
C ASN A 5 65.88 -50.31 -20.32
N PRO A 6 65.27 -49.99 -21.48
CA PRO A 6 65.38 -48.67 -22.05
C PRO A 6 64.24 -47.75 -21.55
N ASN A 7 64.66 -46.67 -20.90
CA ASN A 7 64.01 -45.35 -20.90
C ASN A 7 62.77 -45.15 -20.01
N TYR A 8 63.04 -44.78 -18.75
CA TYR A 8 62.16 -43.85 -18.02
C TYR A 8 62.50 -42.42 -18.45
N HIS A 9 61.65 -41.81 -19.27
CA HIS A 9 61.61 -40.36 -19.46
C HIS A 9 60.26 -39.82 -18.98
N GLY A 10 60.33 -38.93 -17.99
CA GLY A 10 59.16 -38.35 -17.34
C GLY A 10 58.30 -37.52 -18.30
N ARG A 11 56.98 -37.65 -18.13
CA ARG A 11 55.99 -36.71 -18.65
C ARG A 11 54.82 -36.69 -17.66
N GLY A 12 54.68 -35.59 -16.91
CA GLY A 12 53.49 -35.34 -16.10
C GLY A 12 52.22 -35.24 -16.97
N PRO A 13 51.03 -35.20 -16.37
CA PRO A 13 49.77 -35.17 -17.11
C PRO A 13 49.72 -33.92 -18.00
N VAL A 14 49.66 -34.14 -19.32
CA VAL A 14 49.33 -33.10 -20.28
C VAL A 14 47.85 -32.79 -20.06
N ILE A 15 47.56 -31.73 -19.32
CA ILE A 15 46.22 -31.14 -19.29
C ILE A 15 46.04 -30.48 -20.66
N GLU A 16 45.44 -31.20 -21.60
CA GLU A 16 44.93 -30.62 -22.85
C GLU A 16 43.89 -29.57 -22.47
N ARG A 17 44.24 -28.30 -22.68
CA ARG A 17 43.27 -27.21 -22.66
C ARG A 17 42.41 -27.36 -23.92
N PRO A 18 41.07 -27.39 -23.82
CA PRO A 18 40.24 -27.49 -25.01
C PRO A 18 40.46 -26.27 -25.92
N PRO A 19 40.47 -26.46 -27.25
CA PRO A 19 40.67 -25.37 -28.19
C PRO A 19 39.52 -24.37 -28.07
N SER A 20 39.85 -23.10 -27.87
CA SER A 20 38.89 -22.01 -27.94
C SER A 20 38.37 -21.90 -29.38
N LEU A 21 37.17 -22.43 -29.63
CA LEU A 21 36.57 -22.59 -30.95
C LEU A 21 36.11 -21.28 -31.64
N LEU A 22 36.41 -20.11 -31.08
CA LEU A 22 35.93 -18.84 -31.63
C LEU A 22 37.05 -17.80 -31.68
N SER A 23 37.41 -17.39 -32.89
CA SER A 23 38.35 -16.30 -33.17
C SER A 23 37.89 -15.00 -32.51
N ALA A 24 38.83 -14.21 -32.01
CA ALA A 24 38.57 -12.93 -31.34
C ALA A 24 37.73 -11.96 -32.18
N GLY A 25 37.79 -12.05 -33.52
CA GLY A 25 36.94 -11.28 -34.43
C GLY A 25 35.45 -11.66 -34.36
N THR A 26 35.14 -12.95 -34.26
CA THR A 26 33.77 -13.47 -34.14
C THR A 26 33.15 -13.09 -32.80
N MET A 27 33.94 -13.13 -31.73
CA MET A 27 33.53 -12.67 -30.40
C MET A 27 33.15 -11.18 -30.39
N ARG A 28 33.95 -10.31 -31.04
CA ARG A 28 33.66 -8.88 -31.14
C ARG A 28 32.40 -8.58 -31.95
N ALA A 29 32.20 -9.25 -33.08
CA ALA A 29 30.99 -9.11 -33.87
C ALA A 29 29.73 -9.57 -33.09
N ALA A 30 29.81 -10.73 -32.42
CA ALA A 30 28.72 -11.24 -31.59
C ALA A 30 28.37 -10.29 -30.43
N THR A 31 29.36 -9.66 -29.78
CA THR A 31 29.10 -8.67 -28.72
C THR A 31 28.37 -7.43 -29.24
N LEU A 32 28.71 -6.93 -30.43
CA LEU A 32 28.03 -5.75 -31.00
C LEU A 32 26.58 -6.05 -31.35
N VAL A 33 26.30 -7.24 -31.90
CA VAL A 33 24.92 -7.69 -32.18
C VAL A 33 24.14 -7.85 -30.87
N GLY A 34 24.75 -8.43 -29.84
CA GLY A 34 24.13 -8.56 -28.51
C GLY A 34 23.77 -7.20 -27.89
N VAL A 35 24.67 -6.22 -27.97
CA VAL A 35 24.40 -4.85 -27.48
C VAL A 35 23.30 -4.16 -28.28
N ALA A 36 23.28 -4.32 -29.61
CA ALA A 36 22.21 -3.75 -30.45
C ALA A 36 20.83 -4.31 -30.08
N ILE A 37 20.74 -5.61 -29.79
CA ILE A 37 19.50 -6.26 -29.33
C ILE A 37 19.09 -5.70 -27.96
N LEU A 38 20.03 -5.55 -27.02
CA LEU A 38 19.74 -4.96 -25.70
C LEU A 38 19.24 -3.52 -25.81
N ILE A 39 19.86 -2.70 -26.67
CA ILE A 39 19.40 -1.33 -26.93
C ILE A 39 17.99 -1.34 -27.52
N GLY A 40 17.68 -2.27 -28.43
CA GLY A 40 16.33 -2.43 -28.99
C GLY A 40 15.30 -2.79 -27.92
N ILE A 41 15.60 -3.76 -27.05
CA ILE A 41 14.73 -4.18 -25.94
C ILE A 41 14.52 -3.03 -24.95
N THR A 42 15.59 -2.34 -24.55
CA THR A 42 15.50 -1.15 -23.68
C THR A 42 14.71 -0.02 -24.34
N GLY A 43 14.88 0.18 -25.65
CA GLY A 43 14.14 1.17 -26.43
C GLY A 43 12.64 0.87 -26.48
N MET A 44 12.25 -0.37 -26.74
CA MET A 44 10.84 -0.78 -26.73
C MET A 44 10.20 -0.64 -25.34
N ASN A 45 10.92 -1.02 -24.29
CA ASN A 45 10.45 -0.89 -22.90
C ASN A 45 10.22 0.59 -22.49
N LEU A 46 11.06 1.51 -22.97
CA LEU A 46 10.91 2.96 -22.74
C LEU A 46 9.72 3.57 -23.46
N TYR A 47 9.26 2.98 -24.57
CA TYR A 47 8.05 3.44 -25.25
C TYR A 47 6.78 3.10 -24.45
N GLU A 48 6.73 1.92 -23.81
CA GLU A 48 5.62 1.51 -22.94
C GLU A 48 5.59 2.30 -21.62
N THR A 49 6.75 2.72 -21.11
CA THR A 49 6.85 3.50 -19.86
C THR A 49 6.18 4.88 -19.96
N ARG A 50 5.88 5.37 -21.17
CA ARG A 50 5.26 6.70 -21.37
C ARG A 50 3.78 6.71 -21.02
N GLU A 51 3.04 5.63 -21.26
CA GLU A 51 1.62 5.55 -20.90
C GLU A 51 1.41 5.38 -19.38
N GLN A 52 2.30 4.64 -18.71
CA GLN A 52 2.18 4.43 -17.27
C GLN A 52 2.33 5.72 -16.47
N LYS A 53 3.16 6.67 -16.94
CA LYS A 53 3.35 7.97 -16.28
C LYS A 53 2.10 8.85 -16.32
N SER A 54 1.36 8.87 -17.43
CA SER A 54 0.14 9.67 -17.54
C SER A 54 -0.97 9.14 -16.62
N ALA A 55 -1.10 7.81 -16.54
CA ALA A 55 -2.03 7.16 -15.62
C ALA A 55 -1.69 7.46 -14.16
N LEU A 56 -0.41 7.53 -13.79
CA LEU A 56 0.02 7.89 -12.44
C LEU A 56 -0.36 9.33 -12.10
N ASN A 57 -0.07 10.28 -12.99
CA ASN A 57 -0.43 11.69 -12.80
C ASN A 57 -1.93 11.88 -12.67
N ALA A 58 -2.73 11.21 -13.51
CA ALA A 58 -4.19 11.24 -13.40
C ALA A 58 -4.68 10.72 -12.05
N ARG A 59 -4.08 9.63 -11.53
CA ARG A 59 -4.40 9.10 -10.20
C ARG A 59 -4.03 10.06 -9.09
N LEU A 60 -2.90 10.79 -9.19
CA LEU A 60 -2.51 11.80 -8.22
C LEU A 60 -3.50 12.96 -8.16
N THR A 61 -3.92 13.48 -9.32
CA THR A 61 -4.96 14.53 -9.38
C THR A 61 -6.29 14.04 -8.80
N GLN A 62 -6.66 12.78 -9.08
CA GLN A 62 -7.86 12.18 -8.52
C GLN A 62 -7.78 12.00 -7.00
N LEU A 63 -6.61 11.63 -6.47
CA LEU A 63 -6.35 11.54 -5.03
C LEU A 63 -6.49 12.91 -4.37
N GLU A 64 -5.87 13.95 -4.93
CA GLU A 64 -5.99 15.33 -4.44
C GLU A 64 -7.45 15.81 -4.41
N THR A 65 -8.20 15.54 -5.48
CA THR A 65 -9.63 15.87 -5.57
C THR A 65 -10.43 15.14 -4.48
N ARG A 66 -10.16 13.85 -4.27
CA ARG A 66 -10.84 13.05 -3.25
C ARG A 66 -10.51 13.52 -1.83
N VAL A 67 -9.25 13.82 -1.54
CA VAL A 67 -8.81 14.33 -0.24
C VAL A 67 -9.50 15.67 0.05
N THR A 68 -9.55 16.57 -0.93
CA THR A 68 -10.24 17.85 -0.80
C THR A 68 -11.74 17.66 -0.54
N ALA A 69 -12.39 16.79 -1.31
CA ALA A 69 -13.82 16.49 -1.13
C ALA A 69 -14.13 15.81 0.22
N LEU A 70 -13.19 15.03 0.76
CA LEU A 70 -13.32 14.45 2.10
C LEU A 70 -13.19 15.53 3.17
N GLY A 71 -12.20 16.42 3.05
CA GLY A 71 -12.04 17.56 3.96
C GLY A 71 -13.30 18.42 4.04
N THR A 72 -13.88 18.80 2.90
CA THR A 72 -15.13 19.60 2.89
C THR A 72 -16.32 18.88 3.51
N LYS A 73 -16.46 17.57 3.29
CA LYS A 73 -17.52 16.76 3.92
C LYS A 73 -17.33 16.62 5.43
N ILE A 74 -16.09 16.43 5.89
CA ILE A 74 -15.76 16.37 7.31
C ILE A 74 -16.08 17.72 7.96
N ASP A 75 -15.65 18.83 7.37
CA ASP A 75 -15.94 20.17 7.89
C ASP A 75 -17.44 20.48 7.90
N ALA A 76 -18.17 20.06 6.86
CA ALA A 76 -19.63 20.18 6.82
C ALA A 76 -20.29 19.34 7.92
N GLY A 77 -19.85 18.10 8.11
CA GLY A 77 -20.32 17.22 9.18
C GLY A 77 -20.03 17.78 10.58
N ALA A 78 -18.84 18.35 10.78
CA ALA A 78 -18.45 19.00 12.02
C ALA A 78 -19.34 20.22 12.34
N ARG A 79 -19.64 21.05 11.33
CA ARG A 79 -20.58 22.18 11.48
C ARG A 79 -21.98 21.72 11.84
N VAL A 80 -22.47 20.65 11.23
CA VAL A 80 -23.79 20.06 11.55
C VAL A 80 -23.80 19.49 12.98
N ALA A 81 -22.73 18.84 13.41
CA ALA A 81 -22.61 18.34 14.77
C ALA A 81 -22.56 19.46 15.82
N GLN A 82 -21.87 20.57 15.52
CA GLN A 82 -21.82 21.75 16.38
C GLN A 82 -23.14 22.54 16.41
N ALA A 83 -23.90 22.55 15.31
CA ALA A 83 -25.18 23.23 15.22
C ALA A 83 -26.33 22.45 15.88
N ARG A 84 -26.13 21.19 16.23
CA ARG A 84 -27.13 20.43 16.99
C ARG A 84 -27.19 21.02 18.40
N PRO A 85 -28.39 21.40 18.91
CA PRO A 85 -28.53 21.86 20.27
C PRO A 85 -27.84 20.86 21.20
N GLN A 86 -26.90 21.34 22.02
CA GLN A 86 -26.39 20.52 23.09
C GLN A 86 -27.62 20.08 23.89
N GLY A 87 -27.73 18.77 24.15
CA GLY A 87 -28.84 18.22 24.91
C GLY A 87 -28.97 18.89 26.28
N PRO A 88 -29.98 18.52 27.08
CA PRO A 88 -30.13 19.02 28.43
C PRO A 88 -28.79 19.00 29.20
N ASP A 89 -28.46 20.12 29.84
CA ASP A 89 -27.22 20.29 30.60
C ASP A 89 -27.13 19.17 31.67
N PRO A 90 -26.11 18.31 31.61
CA PRO A 90 -25.96 17.19 32.55
C PRO A 90 -25.86 17.64 34.01
N ASN A 91 -25.44 18.88 34.28
CA ASN A 91 -25.24 19.41 35.63
C ASN A 91 -26.44 20.20 36.14
N LYS A 92 -27.47 20.39 35.31
CA LYS A 92 -28.66 21.14 35.68
C LYS A 92 -29.70 20.21 36.30
N ALA A 93 -30.15 20.55 37.50
CA ALA A 93 -31.35 19.93 38.06
C ALA A 93 -32.59 20.44 37.30
N TYR A 94 -33.35 19.53 36.72
CA TYR A 94 -34.61 19.84 36.02
C TYR A 94 -35.79 19.51 36.92
N THR A 95 -36.58 20.52 37.27
CA THR A 95 -37.81 20.32 38.05
C THR A 95 -38.91 19.75 37.17
N VAL A 96 -39.44 18.60 37.56
CA VAL A 96 -40.61 17.98 36.91
C VAL A 96 -41.85 18.27 37.76
N LYS A 97 -42.92 18.78 37.14
CA LYS A 97 -44.19 19.03 37.83
C LYS A 97 -44.95 17.72 37.97
N THR A 98 -45.05 17.21 39.19
CA THR A 98 -45.77 15.96 39.51
C THR A 98 -47.12 16.20 40.19
N ASP A 99 -47.53 17.47 40.36
CA ASP A 99 -48.78 17.81 41.04
C ASP A 99 -49.99 17.28 40.26
N GLY A 100 -50.82 16.48 40.93
CA GLY A 100 -52.00 15.84 40.34
C GLY A 100 -51.69 14.68 39.39
N ALA A 101 -50.42 14.30 39.22
CA ALA A 101 -50.05 13.16 38.38
C ALA A 101 -50.44 11.83 39.07
N PRO A 102 -50.91 10.83 38.29
CA PRO A 102 -51.05 9.46 38.79
C PRO A 102 -49.70 8.93 39.29
N PHE A 103 -49.70 8.28 40.45
CA PHE A 103 -48.50 7.65 41.01
C PHE A 103 -48.80 6.25 41.52
N LEU A 104 -47.78 5.40 41.50
CA LEU A 104 -47.82 4.05 42.03
C LEU A 104 -46.75 3.88 43.10
N GLY A 105 -47.16 3.36 44.27
CA GLY A 105 -46.26 3.07 45.38
C GLY A 105 -46.35 4.06 46.56
N PRO A 106 -45.50 3.87 47.59
CA PRO A 106 -45.49 4.69 48.79
C PRO A 106 -45.01 6.12 48.51
N LYS A 107 -45.68 7.12 49.10
CA LYS A 107 -45.27 8.54 48.98
C LYS A 107 -43.89 8.84 49.59
N SER A 108 -43.42 8.01 50.52
CA SER A 108 -42.14 8.15 51.20
C SER A 108 -41.05 7.23 50.62
N ALA A 109 -41.18 6.81 49.36
CA ALA A 109 -40.16 6.01 48.70
C ALA A 109 -38.82 6.76 48.64
N PRO A 110 -37.68 6.07 48.85
CA PRO A 110 -36.35 6.70 48.82
C PRO A 110 -35.94 7.16 47.41
N VAL A 111 -36.56 6.62 46.37
CA VAL A 111 -36.33 6.98 44.97
C VAL A 111 -37.68 7.10 44.28
N THR A 112 -37.86 8.20 43.54
CA THR A 112 -39.04 8.44 42.70
C THR A 112 -38.60 8.49 41.25
N ILE A 113 -39.21 7.67 40.40
CA ILE A 113 -38.99 7.65 38.96
C ILE A 113 -40.17 8.38 38.31
N VAL A 114 -39.89 9.35 37.46
CA VAL A 114 -40.90 10.08 36.68
C VAL A 114 -40.73 9.74 35.21
N GLU A 115 -41.75 9.14 34.63
CA GLU A 115 -41.80 8.80 33.20
C GLU A 115 -42.69 9.80 32.47
N PHE A 116 -42.23 10.30 31.33
CA PHE A 116 -43.01 11.14 30.43
C PHE A 116 -42.84 10.65 29.00
N SER A 117 -43.89 10.75 28.19
CA SER A 117 -43.87 10.43 26.77
C SER A 117 -44.31 11.64 25.97
N ASP A 118 -43.55 11.97 24.93
CA ASP A 118 -43.89 12.98 23.94
C ASP A 118 -44.16 12.25 22.61
N PHE A 119 -45.39 12.35 22.11
CA PHE A 119 -45.80 11.71 20.86
C PHE A 119 -45.87 12.78 19.77
N GLN A 120 -44.98 12.66 18.78
CA GLN A 120 -44.93 13.53 17.59
C GLN A 120 -45.68 12.89 16.42
#